data_AF-A0A258DIL7-F1
#
_entry.id   AF-A0A258DIL7-F1
#
_cell.length_a   1.000
_cell.length_b   1.000
_cell.length_c   1.000
_cell.angle_alpha   90.00
_cell.angle_beta   90.00
_cell.angle_gamma   90.00
#
_symmetry.space_group_name_H-M   'P 1'
#
loop_
_entity.id
_entity.type
_entity.pdbx_description
1 polymer ?
#
loop_
_entity_poly.entity_id
_entity_poly.type
_entity_poly.pdbx_seq_one_letter_code
_entity_poly.pdbx_strand_id
1 'polypeptide(L)'
;MVLLVWWLLAAASTPSAYATFAGVAGSWVGYLVLFGFTWALLHHALGGVRHFIWDSIRGFGAKERLWLAQASLAGSIVLTLVIWAIGLAVKA
;
A
#
# COMPACT_ATOMS: atom_id res chain seq x y z
N MET A 1 9.79 4.21 -1.11
CA MET A 1 10.07 4.47 -2.54
C MET A 1 11.18 3.60 -3.10
N VAL A 2 12.23 3.26 -2.33
CA VAL A 2 13.34 2.38 -2.79
C VAL A 2 12.85 1.04 -3.34
N LEU A 3 11.88 0.38 -2.68
CA LEU A 3 11.33 -0.90 -3.15
C LEU A 3 10.71 -0.78 -4.55
N LEU A 4 9.95 0.30 -4.80
CA LEU A 4 9.34 0.58 -6.10
C LEU A 4 10.40 0.82 -7.17
N VAL A 5 11.43 1.62 -6.85
CA VAL A 5 12.56 1.89 -7.76
C VAL A 5 13.30 0.61 -8.10
N TRP A 6 13.62 -0.22 -7.11
CA TRP A 6 14.30 -1.50 -7.35
C TRP A 6 13.47 -2.43 -8.23
N TRP A 7 12.17 -2.57 -7.96
CA TRP A 7 11.28 -3.37 -8.80
C TRP A 7 11.27 -2.90 -10.26
N LEU A 8 11.07 -1.60 -10.49
CA LEU A 8 11.01 -1.02 -11.83
C LEU A 8 12.33 -1.15 -12.59
N LEU A 9 13.47 -0.89 -11.92
CA LEU A 9 14.79 -1.07 -12.51
C LEU A 9 15.06 -2.54 -12.85
N ALA A 10 14.73 -3.46 -11.93
CA ALA A 10 14.91 -4.89 -12.16
C ALA A 10 14.06 -5.39 -13.33
N ALA A 11 12.80 -4.94 -13.42
CA ALA A 11 11.88 -5.26 -14.51
C ALA A 11 12.34 -4.71 -15.87
N ALA A 12 13.00 -3.56 -15.90
CA ALA A 12 13.51 -2.92 -17.13
C ALA A 12 14.92 -3.38 -17.54
N SER A 13 15.62 -4.16 -16.70
CA SER A 13 17.04 -4.49 -16.92
C SER A 13 17.24 -5.83 -17.66
N THR A 14 17.19 -6.95 -16.94
CA THR A 14 17.46 -8.29 -17.49
C THR A 14 16.63 -9.35 -16.76
N PRO A 15 16.42 -10.54 -17.36
CA PRO A 15 15.76 -11.65 -16.67
C PRO A 15 16.44 -12.04 -15.34
N SER A 16 17.76 -12.00 -15.27
CA SER A 16 18.51 -12.31 -14.04
C SER A 16 18.35 -11.23 -12.96
N ALA A 17 18.27 -9.96 -13.35
CA ALA A 17 17.99 -8.86 -12.42
C ALA A 17 16.58 -9.00 -11.82
N TYR A 18 15.58 -9.29 -12.65
CA TYR A 18 14.22 -9.54 -12.18
C TYR A 18 14.12 -10.79 -11.31
N ALA A 19 14.81 -11.88 -11.66
CA ALA A 19 14.85 -13.10 -10.86
C ALA A 19 15.44 -12.83 -9.45
N THR A 20 16.47 -12.00 -9.35
CA THR A 20 17.03 -11.55 -8.06
C THR A 20 15.98 -10.81 -7.23
N PHE A 21 15.31 -9.81 -7.82
CA PHE A 21 14.24 -9.09 -7.13
C PHE A 21 13.12 -10.03 -6.69
N ALA A 22 12.64 -10.90 -7.58
CA ALA A 22 11.57 -11.85 -7.31
C ALA A 22 11.93 -12.82 -6.18
N GLY A 23 13.18 -13.30 -6.13
CA GLY A 23 13.68 -14.15 -5.05
C GLY A 23 13.69 -13.44 -3.69
N VAL A 24 14.15 -12.19 -3.65
CA VAL A 24 14.14 -11.39 -2.41
C VAL A 24 12.71 -11.04 -1.98
N ALA A 25 11.90 -10.53 -2.89
CA ALA A 25 10.52 -10.13 -2.66
C ALA A 25 9.63 -11.32 -2.27
N GLY A 26 9.90 -12.51 -2.82
CA GLY A 26 9.18 -13.75 -2.51
C GLY A 26 9.64 -14.47 -1.23
N SER A 27 10.71 -14.01 -0.59
CA SER A 27 11.14 -14.53 0.72
C SER A 27 10.17 -14.10 1.83
N TRP A 28 10.21 -14.76 2.99
CA TRP A 28 9.37 -14.40 4.13
C TRP A 28 9.61 -12.95 4.60
N VAL A 29 10.86 -12.48 4.57
CA VAL A 29 11.21 -11.08 4.86
C VAL A 29 10.65 -10.16 3.77
N GLY A 30 10.78 -10.56 2.51
CA GLY A 30 10.22 -9.84 1.37
C GLY A 30 8.71 -9.64 1.50
N TYR A 31 7.98 -10.67 1.93
CA TYR A 31 6.55 -10.58 2.21
C TYR A 31 6.22 -9.65 3.37
N LEU A 32 6.97 -9.69 4.47
CA LEU A 32 6.78 -8.73 5.57
C LEU A 32 6.97 -7.29 5.09
N VAL A 33 8.02 -7.03 4.30
CA VAL A 33 8.31 -5.71 3.74
C VAL A 33 7.23 -5.27 2.75
N LEU A 34 6.81 -6.16 1.83
CA LEU A 34 5.72 -5.88 0.89
C LEU A 34 4.41 -5.60 1.61
N PHE A 35 4.10 -6.32 2.69
CA PHE A 35 2.88 -6.11 3.48
C PHE A 35 2.88 -4.71 4.07
N GLY A 36 3.95 -4.36 4.80
CA GLY A 36 4.12 -3.02 5.36
C GLY A 36 4.14 -1.92 4.30
N PHE A 37 4.79 -2.15 3.16
CA PHE A 37 4.83 -1.21 2.04
C PHE A 37 3.44 -0.96 1.44
N THR A 38 2.65 -2.02 1.22
CA THR A 38 1.27 -1.90 0.72
C THR A 38 0.37 -1.15 1.71
N TRP A 39 0.47 -1.42 3.01
CA TRP A 39 -0.29 -0.69 4.02
C TRP A 39 0.10 0.79 4.10
N ALA A 40 1.41 1.09 4.11
CA ALA A 40 1.90 2.47 4.13
C ALA A 40 1.39 3.27 2.92
N LEU A 41 1.40 2.68 1.72
CA LEU A 41 0.87 3.31 0.51
C LEU A 41 -0.65 3.56 0.59
N LEU A 42 -1.44 2.56 1.00
CA LEU A 42 -2.88 2.70 1.10
C LEU A 42 -3.30 3.69 2.20
N HIS A 43 -2.63 3.65 3.35
CA HIS A 43 -2.85 4.59 4.42
C HIS A 43 -2.53 6.02 3.97
N HIS A 44 -1.40 6.21 3.28
CA HIS A 44 -1.03 7.51 2.73
C HIS A 44 -2.03 8.00 1.67
N ALA A 45 -2.44 7.14 0.73
CA ALA A 45 -3.41 7.49 -0.31
C ALA A 45 -4.77 7.88 0.29
N LEU A 46 -5.29 7.11 1.25
CA LEU A 46 -6.54 7.44 1.96
C LEU A 46 -6.41 8.71 2.81
N GLY A 47 -5.22 8.97 3.37
CA GLY A 47 -4.89 10.25 3.98
C GLY A 47 -5.00 11.39 2.96
N GLY A 48 -4.44 11.22 1.76
CA GLY A 48 -4.58 12.14 0.63
C GLY A 48 -6.04 12.40 0.25
N VAL A 49 -6.88 11.36 0.18
CA VAL A 49 -8.33 11.52 -0.06
C VAL A 49 -9.00 12.34 1.03
N ARG A 50 -8.68 12.10 2.31
CA ARG A 50 -9.18 12.91 3.42
C ARG A 50 -8.75 14.38 3.29
N HIS A 51 -7.49 14.63 2.95
CA HIS A 51 -6.99 15.98 2.72
C HIS A 51 -7.71 16.63 1.54
N PHE A 52 -7.94 15.92 0.44
CA PHE A 52 -8.70 16.41 -0.70
C PHE A 52 -10.15 16.78 -0.34
N ILE A 53 -10.80 16.03 0.56
CA ILE A 53 -12.11 16.40 1.11
C ILE A 53 -12.02 17.72 1.89
N TRP A 54 -10.99 17.84 2.74
CA TRP A 54 -10.74 19.07 3.51
C TRP A 54 -10.41 20.27 2.60
N ASP A 55 -9.70 20.08 1.49
CA ASP A 55 -9.41 21.16 0.54
C ASP A 55 -10.69 21.74 -0.08
N SER A 56 -11.78 20.97 -0.12
CA SER A 56 -13.11 21.41 -0.56
C SER A 56 -13.98 22.06 0.53
N ILE A 57 -13.42 22.36 1.71
CA ILE A 57 -14.12 22.95 2.86
C ILE A 57 -15.21 22.01 3.44
N ARG A 58 -15.04 20.69 3.25
CA ARG A 58 -15.96 19.67 3.76
C ARG A 58 -15.32 18.88 4.89
N GLY A 59 -16.12 18.33 5.81
CA GLY A 59 -15.63 17.38 6.82
C GLY A 59 -14.79 17.98 7.95
N PHE A 60 -14.90 19.30 8.21
CA PHE A 60 -14.18 20.01 9.29
C PHE A 60 -14.87 20.00 10.66
N GLY A 61 -16.12 19.54 10.75
CA GLY A 61 -16.78 19.39 12.04
C GLY A 61 -16.04 18.39 12.93
N ALA A 62 -16.24 18.49 14.26
CA ALA A 62 -15.49 17.67 15.21
C ALA A 62 -15.76 16.16 15.02
N LYS A 63 -17.02 15.80 14.79
CA LYS A 63 -17.44 14.42 14.54
C LYS A 63 -16.90 13.90 13.21
N GLU A 64 -16.97 14.73 12.17
CA GLU A 64 -16.54 14.41 10.81
C GLU A 64 -15.03 14.20 10.74
N ARG A 65 -14.24 15.05 11.41
CA ARG A 65 -12.77 14.90 11.48
C ARG A 65 -12.38 13.58 12.13
N LEU A 66 -12.99 13.23 13.26
CA LEU A 66 -12.75 11.96 13.94
C LEU A 66 -13.15 10.79 13.06
N TRP A 67 -14.34 10.85 12.46
CA TRP A 67 -14.83 9.80 11.58
C TRP A 67 -13.93 9.61 10.36
N LEU A 68 -13.49 10.68 9.70
CA LEU A 68 -12.58 10.62 8.55
C LEU A 68 -11.22 10.03 8.94
N ALA A 69 -10.68 10.40 10.11
CA ALA A 69 -9.42 9.83 10.60
C ALA A 69 -9.54 8.31 10.87
N GLN A 70 -10.62 7.89 11.54
CA GLN A 70 -10.91 6.49 11.80
C GLN A 70 -11.16 5.71 10.51
N ALA A 71 -11.90 6.28 9.56
CA ALA A 71 -12.18 5.70 8.26
C ALA A 71 -10.89 5.53 7.43
N SER A 72 -9.96 6.50 7.45
CA SER A 72 -8.66 6.35 6.79
C SER A 72 -7.87 5.16 7.36
N LEU A 73 -7.83 4.99 8.69
CA LEU A 73 -7.11 3.88 9.32
C LEU A 73 -7.79 2.53 9.02
N ALA A 74 -9.08 2.40 9.35
CA ALA A 74 -9.83 1.16 9.14
C ALA A 74 -9.87 0.77 7.66
N GLY A 75 -10.13 1.73 6.76
CA GLY A 75 -10.12 1.52 5.32
C GLY A 75 -8.76 1.04 4.81
N SER A 76 -7.65 1.62 5.31
CA SER A 76 -6.31 1.19 4.90
C SER A 76 -6.03 -0.27 5.29
N ILE A 77 -6.43 -0.67 6.50
CA ILE A 77 -6.24 -2.05 6.98
C ILE A 77 -7.09 -3.01 6.15
N VAL A 78 -8.38 -2.71 5.94
CA VAL A 78 -9.29 -3.56 5.17
C VAL A 78 -8.77 -3.73 3.73
N LEU A 79 -8.39 -2.65 3.06
CA LEU A 79 -7.85 -2.71 1.70
C LEU A 79 -6.56 -3.53 1.63
N THR A 80 -5.65 -3.37 2.60
CA THR A 80 -4.43 -4.19 2.67
C THR A 80 -4.77 -5.67 2.79
N LEU A 81 -5.67 -6.05 3.71
CA LEU A 81 -6.07 -7.44 3.89
C LEU A 81 -6.75 -8.02 2.65
N VAL A 82 -7.60 -7.26 1.98
CA VAL A 82 -8.26 -7.68 0.72
C VAL A 82 -7.23 -7.92 -0.38
N ILE A 83 -6.29 -6.99 -0.59
CA ILE A 83 -5.22 -7.14 -1.59
C ILE A 83 -4.39 -8.40 -1.30
N TRP A 84 -4.05 -8.65 -0.04
CA TRP A 84 -3.26 -9.82 0.34
C TRP A 84 -4.03 -11.13 0.20
N ALA A 85 -5.30 -11.15 0.60
CA ALA A 85 -6.16 -12.32 0.41
C ALA A 85 -6.29 -12.69 -1.07
N ILE A 86 -6.56 -11.70 -1.94
CA ILE A 86 -6.61 -11.90 -3.39
C ILE A 86 -5.25 -12.35 -3.92
N GLY A 87 -4.17 -11.66 -3.54
CA GLY A 87 -2.81 -11.95 -4.00
C GLY A 87 -2.36 -13.37 -3.64
N LEU A 88 -2.69 -13.85 -2.44
CA LEU A 88 -2.41 -15.23 -2.03
C LEU A 88 -3.31 -16.24 -2.74
N ALA A 89 -4.59 -15.90 -2.99
CA ALA A 89 -5.51 -16.76 -3.70
C ALA A 89 -5.14 -16.97 -5.18
N VAL A 90 -4.63 -15.94 -5.86
CA VAL A 90 -4.22 -16.02 -7.28
C VAL A 90 -2.77 -16.51 -7.47
N LYS A 91 -1.98 -16.58 -6.40
CA LYS A 91 -0.63 -17.15 -6.43
C LYS A 91 -0.66 -18.69 -6.60
N ALA A 92 -1.80 -19.31 -6.30
CA ALA A 92 -2.02 -20.76 -6.39
C ALA A 92 -2.01 -21.28 -7.83
#